data_AF-A0A444S046-F1
#
_entry.id   AF-A0A444S046-F1
#
_cell.length_a   1.000
_cell.length_b   1.000
_cell.length_c   1.000
_cell.angle_alpha   90.00
_cell.angle_beta   90.00
_cell.angle_gamma   90.00
#
_symmetry.space_group_name_H-M   'P 1'
#
loop_
_entity.id
_entity.type
_entity.pdbx_description
1 polymer ?
#
loop_
_entity_poly.entity_id
_entity_poly.type
_entity_poly.pdbx_seq_one_letter_code
_entity_poly.pdbx_strand_id
1 'polypeptide(L)'
;MPSKRKTNDVETNPTSTSGPVKRQRVSRACDQCRSAREKCDGIQPQCFACVSLNRECTYNVAPKKRGVQTGLIRTLESALVWVFEQFPGTEAALNDLLTQESGPESLLIGKESEAEMARALR
;
A
#
# COMPACT_ATOMS: atom_id res chain seq x y z
N MET A 1 -11.75 2.89 -37.20
CA MET A 1 -10.51 3.65 -37.47
C MET A 1 -9.30 2.78 -37.14
N PRO A 2 -8.20 2.87 -37.91
CA PRO A 2 -7.31 1.74 -38.15
C PRO A 2 -6.06 1.66 -37.25
N SER A 3 -5.64 0.42 -37.04
CA SER A 3 -4.25 -0.10 -37.04
C SER A 3 -3.20 0.35 -36.01
N LYS A 4 -2.84 -0.63 -35.17
CA LYS A 4 -1.50 -1.26 -35.03
C LYS A 4 -0.29 -0.37 -34.73
N ARG A 5 0.46 -0.77 -33.70
CA ARG A 5 1.91 -1.13 -33.65
C ARG A 5 2.44 -0.84 -32.23
N LYS A 6 3.36 -1.58 -31.63
CA LYS A 6 4.09 -2.82 -31.93
C LYS A 6 4.77 -3.20 -30.60
N THR A 7 4.80 -4.49 -30.29
CA THR A 7 5.78 -5.07 -29.36
C THR A 7 7.18 -4.77 -29.86
N ASN A 8 8.07 -4.31 -28.98
CA ASN A 8 9.49 -4.26 -29.28
C ASN A 8 10.15 -5.42 -28.52
N ASP A 9 10.55 -6.40 -29.31
CA ASP A 9 11.32 -7.58 -28.93
C ASP A 9 12.62 -7.19 -28.22
N VAL A 10 12.86 -7.85 -27.09
CA VAL A 10 14.14 -7.84 -26.38
C VAL A 10 15.05 -8.81 -27.12
N GLU A 11 15.84 -8.30 -28.05
CA GLU A 11 16.91 -9.09 -28.67
C GLU A 11 18.15 -9.02 -27.79
N THR A 12 18.42 -10.14 -27.13
CA THR A 12 19.62 -10.35 -26.31
C THR A 12 20.73 -10.80 -27.25
N ASN A 13 21.80 -10.01 -27.38
CA ASN A 13 23.06 -10.51 -27.95
C ASN A 13 24.26 -9.88 -27.23
N PRO A 14 25.20 -10.66 -26.66
CA PRO A 14 26.29 -10.14 -25.85
C PRO A 14 27.52 -9.88 -26.72
N THR A 15 27.75 -8.62 -27.09
CA THR A 15 29.03 -8.22 -27.67
C THR A 15 29.59 -7.02 -26.93
N SER A 16 30.69 -7.30 -26.24
CA SER A 16 31.64 -6.37 -25.65
C SER A 16 31.88 -5.14 -26.52
N THR A 17 31.54 -3.96 -26.02
CA THR A 17 32.11 -2.68 -26.49
C THR A 17 32.16 -1.72 -25.30
N SER A 18 33.39 -1.35 -24.94
CA SER A 18 33.78 -0.37 -23.93
C SER A 18 33.33 1.04 -24.33
N GLY A 19 32.06 1.35 -24.08
CA GLY A 19 31.55 2.72 -24.06
C GLY A 19 31.06 3.06 -22.64
N PRO A 20 31.04 4.34 -22.22
CA PRO A 20 30.48 4.71 -20.93
C PRO A 20 29.01 4.27 -20.91
N VAL A 21 28.73 3.27 -20.08
CA VAL A 21 27.38 2.71 -19.90
C VAL A 21 26.47 3.87 -19.54
N LYS A 22 25.60 4.26 -20.48
CA LYS A 22 24.56 5.27 -20.25
C LYS A 22 23.79 4.80 -19.02
N ARG A 23 23.90 5.55 -17.93
CA ARG A 23 23.29 5.18 -16.64
C ARG A 23 21.79 5.00 -16.88
N GLN A 24 21.35 3.75 -16.84
CA GLN A 24 19.95 3.42 -17.01
C GLN A 24 19.19 4.03 -15.85
N ARG A 25 18.20 4.88 -16.16
CA ARG A 25 17.38 5.51 -15.14
C ARG A 25 16.61 4.42 -14.40
N VAL A 26 16.89 4.28 -13.12
CA VAL A 26 16.24 3.30 -12.26
C VAL A 26 14.81 3.74 -12.01
N SER A 27 13.83 2.91 -12.41
CA SER A 27 12.40 3.19 -12.22
C SER A 27 11.94 2.96 -10.77
N ARG A 28 12.63 2.08 -10.04
CA ARG A 28 12.31 1.70 -8.66
C ARG A 28 13.58 1.48 -7.83
N ALA A 29 13.75 2.26 -6.77
CA ALA A 29 14.76 1.98 -5.75
C ALA A 29 14.33 0.76 -4.90
N CYS A 30 15.30 0.01 -4.38
CA CYS A 30 15.05 -1.05 -3.40
C CYS A 30 14.54 -0.46 -2.07
N ASP A 31 14.02 -1.34 -1.21
CA ASP A 31 13.34 -0.93 0.01
C ASP A 31 14.31 -0.27 1.02
N GLN A 32 15.56 -0.76 1.10
CA GLN A 32 16.60 -0.19 1.95
C GLN A 32 17.09 1.16 1.47
N CYS A 33 17.37 1.32 0.18
CA CYS A 33 17.79 2.62 -0.33
C CYS A 33 16.66 3.65 -0.24
N ARG A 34 15.40 3.20 -0.38
CA ARG A 34 14.23 4.05 -0.20
C ARG A 34 14.04 4.50 1.25
N SER A 35 14.24 3.61 2.22
CA SER A 35 14.15 3.95 3.65
C SER A 35 15.31 4.84 4.10
N ALA A 36 16.52 4.58 3.62
CA ALA A 36 17.73 5.36 3.89
C ALA A 36 17.82 6.68 3.09
N ARG A 37 16.94 6.89 2.10
CA ARG A 37 16.93 8.05 1.19
C ARG A 37 18.25 8.24 0.42
N GLU A 38 18.87 7.13 0.02
CA GLU A 38 20.13 7.10 -0.74
C GLU A 38 19.92 6.69 -2.20
N LYS A 39 20.96 6.85 -3.02
CA LYS A 39 20.90 6.52 -4.46
C LYS A 39 20.91 5.01 -4.64
N CYS A 40 19.93 4.50 -5.37
CA CYS A 40 19.82 3.09 -5.73
C CYS A 40 20.14 2.91 -7.22
N ASP A 41 21.06 2.01 -7.54
CA ASP A 41 21.43 1.65 -8.92
C ASP A 41 20.46 0.64 -9.56
N GLY A 42 19.52 0.09 -8.79
CA GLY A 42 18.41 -0.74 -9.32
C GLY A 42 18.83 -2.09 -9.88
N ILE A 43 20.10 -2.48 -9.71
CA ILE A 43 20.63 -3.78 -10.12
C ILE A 43 19.95 -4.87 -9.27
N GLN A 44 19.58 -5.98 -9.93
CA GLN A 44 19.02 -7.18 -9.30
C GLN A 44 20.06 -8.31 -9.38
N PRO A 45 20.22 -9.16 -8.33
CA PRO A 45 19.36 -9.30 -7.16
C PRO A 45 19.61 -8.28 -6.04
N GLN A 46 20.81 -7.68 -5.96
CA GLN A 46 21.16 -6.69 -4.94
C GLN A 46 21.72 -5.42 -5.57
N CYS A 47 21.29 -4.28 -5.03
CA CYS A 47 21.79 -2.97 -5.45
C CYS A 47 23.23 -2.74 -4.98
N PHE A 48 24.04 -1.97 -5.71
CA PHE A 48 25.45 -1.73 -5.33
C PHE A 48 25.58 -1.11 -3.94
N ALA A 49 24.79 -0.08 -3.62
CA ALA A 49 24.75 0.52 -2.28
C ALA A 49 24.45 -0.51 -1.17
N CYS A 50 23.55 -1.45 -1.44
CA CYS A 50 23.15 -2.50 -0.52
C CYS A 50 24.30 -3.50 -0.27
N VAL A 51 25.02 -3.86 -1.34
CA VAL A 51 26.19 -4.73 -1.29
C VAL A 51 27.32 -4.05 -0.52
N SER A 52 27.61 -2.78 -0.80
CA SER A 52 28.67 -2.02 -0.11
C SER A 52 28.40 -1.81 1.37
N LEU A 53 27.13 -1.72 1.76
CA LEU A 53 26.71 -1.56 3.15
C LEU A 53 26.39 -2.89 3.85
N ASN A 54 26.57 -4.03 3.16
CA ASN A 54 26.22 -5.37 3.65
C ASN A 54 24.78 -5.46 4.22
N ARG A 55 23.81 -4.84 3.53
CA ARG A 55 22.39 -4.85 3.93
C ARG A 55 21.57 -5.73 3.00
N GLU A 56 20.50 -6.31 3.54
CA GLU A 56 19.55 -7.12 2.77
C GLU A 56 18.82 -6.25 1.73
N CYS A 57 19.03 -6.53 0.43
CA CYS A 57 18.39 -5.80 -0.65
C CYS A 57 17.08 -6.47 -1.05
N THR A 58 15.97 -5.82 -0.72
CA THR A 58 14.63 -6.34 -0.98
C THR A 58 13.85 -5.35 -1.84
N TYR A 59 13.05 -5.87 -2.77
CA TYR A 59 12.10 -5.12 -3.60
C TYR A 59 10.66 -5.52 -3.28
N ASN A 60 10.46 -6.13 -2.12
CA ASN A 60 9.29 -6.88 -1.71
C ASN A 60 8.38 -6.05 -0.80
N VAL A 61 8.33 -4.72 -1.00
CA VAL A 61 7.20 -3.92 -0.51
C VAL A 61 5.93 -4.53 -1.10
N ALA A 62 5.36 -5.45 -0.33
CA ALA A 62 3.99 -5.86 -0.42
C ALA A 62 3.15 -4.58 -0.42
N PRO A 63 2.05 -4.53 -1.17
CA PRO A 63 1.09 -3.46 -1.00
C PRO A 63 0.62 -3.54 0.46
N LYS A 64 1.16 -2.69 1.33
CA LYS A 64 0.46 -2.31 2.56
C LYS A 64 -0.90 -1.88 2.02
N LYS A 65 -1.93 -2.67 2.32
CA LYS A 65 -3.31 -2.35 1.96
C LYS A 65 -3.46 -0.90 2.35
N ARG A 66 -3.57 -0.02 1.34
CA ARG A 66 -3.72 1.41 1.54
C ARG A 66 -4.83 1.54 2.59
N GLY A 67 -4.65 2.43 3.58
CA GLY A 67 -5.64 2.66 4.62
C GLY A 67 -7.04 2.86 4.03
N VAL A 68 -8.07 2.82 4.90
CA VAL A 68 -9.50 2.92 4.56
C VAL A 68 -9.73 3.43 3.13
N GLN A 69 -10.23 2.55 2.25
CA GLN A 69 -10.33 2.80 0.82
C GLN A 69 -10.83 4.22 0.57
N THR A 70 -10.15 4.98 -0.29
CA THR A 70 -10.31 6.43 -0.49
C THR A 70 -11.70 6.90 -0.97
N GLY A 71 -12.72 6.04 -0.91
CA GLY A 71 -14.13 6.37 -1.12
C GLY A 71 -15.07 5.89 -0.01
N LEU A 72 -14.63 5.01 0.91
CA LEU A 72 -15.51 4.45 1.94
C LEU A 72 -16.02 5.54 2.89
N ILE A 73 -15.12 6.42 3.35
CA ILE A 73 -15.48 7.55 4.21
C ILE A 73 -16.53 8.43 3.52
N ARG A 74 -16.30 8.78 2.25
CA ARG A 74 -17.26 9.58 1.46
C ARG A 74 -18.62 8.90 1.30
N THR A 75 -18.65 7.58 1.10
CA THR A 75 -19.90 6.83 1.00
C THR A 75 -20.65 6.80 2.32
N LEU A 76 -19.93 6.59 3.43
CA LEU A 76 -20.51 6.61 4.78
C LEU A 76 -21.07 8.01 5.12
N GLU A 77 -20.30 9.07 4.84
CA GLU A 77 -20.75 10.45 4.99
C GLU A 77 -22.03 10.71 4.19
N SER A 78 -22.07 10.30 2.92
CA SER A 78 -23.25 10.49 2.06
C SER A 78 -24.47 9.72 2.57
N ALA A 79 -24.26 8.50 3.08
CA ALA A 79 -25.32 7.70 3.65
C ALA A 79 -25.90 8.34 4.92
N LEU A 80 -25.04 8.86 5.81
CA LEU A 80 -25.47 9.55 7.02
C LEU A 80 -26.28 10.81 6.71
N VAL A 81 -25.85 11.61 5.73
CA VAL A 81 -26.59 12.80 5.28
C VAL A 81 -28.00 12.41 4.83
N TRP A 82 -28.13 11.39 3.97
CA TRP A 82 -29.44 10.93 3.51
C TRP A 82 -30.33 10.43 4.66
N VAL A 83 -29.77 9.68 5.62
CA VAL A 83 -30.52 9.19 6.79
C VAL A 83 -31.04 10.35 7.64
N PHE A 84 -30.20 11.37 7.91
CA PHE A 84 -30.61 12.51 8.73
C PHE A 84 -31.66 13.39 8.03
N GLU A 85 -31.64 13.47 6.70
CA GLU A 85 -32.69 14.16 5.94
C GLU A 85 -34.03 13.42 5.97
N GLN A 86 -34.01 12.08 5.90
CA GLN A 86 -35.25 11.28 5.87
C GLN A 86 -35.89 11.11 7.26
N PHE A 87 -35.09 11.13 8.33
CA PHE A 87 -35.57 10.85 9.69
C PHE A 87 -35.10 11.94 10.68
N PRO A 88 -35.92 12.99 10.91
CA PRO A 88 -35.59 14.03 11.87
C PRO A 88 -35.54 13.44 13.29
N GLY A 89 -34.49 13.79 14.04
CA GLY A 89 -34.26 13.29 15.41
C GLY A 89 -33.31 12.08 15.50
N THR A 90 -33.02 11.40 14.40
CA THR A 90 -32.04 10.30 14.38
C THR A 90 -30.62 10.78 14.68
N GLU A 91 -30.26 11.99 14.26
CA GLU A 91 -28.96 12.61 14.59
C GLU A 91 -28.77 12.79 16.10
N ALA A 92 -29.78 13.28 16.80
CA ALA A 92 -29.72 13.46 18.25
C ALA A 92 -29.61 12.12 19.00
N ALA A 93 -30.38 11.11 18.57
CA ALA A 93 -30.30 9.76 19.12
C ALA A 93 -28.94 9.09 18.86
N LEU A 94 -28.36 9.28 17.67
CA LEU A 94 -27.03 8.76 17.35
C LEU A 94 -25.94 9.43 18.19
N ASN A 95 -26.01 10.75 18.36
CA ASN A 95 -25.07 11.49 19.19
C ASN A 95 -25.14 11.03 20.65
N ASP A 96 -26.35 10.90 21.21
CA ASP A 96 -26.55 10.40 22.57
C ASP A 96 -25.93 9.00 22.75
N LEU A 97 -26.17 8.08 21.80
CA LEU A 97 -25.59 6.75 21.80
C LEU A 97 -24.05 6.73 21.70
N LEU A 98 -23.46 7.63 20.89
CA LEU A 98 -22.00 7.72 20.75
C LEU A 98 -21.34 8.35 21.98
N THR A 99 -22.04 9.25 22.69
CA THR A 99 -21.53 9.91 23.90
C THR A 99 -21.75 9.10 25.17
N GLN A 100 -22.73 8.19 25.19
CA GLN A 100 -22.89 7.25 26.29
C GLN A 100 -21.88 6.11 26.12
N GLU A 101 -20.92 6.00 27.04
CA GLU A 101 -19.90 4.94 27.12
C GLU A 101 -20.48 3.51 27.35
N SER A 102 -21.76 3.31 27.06
CA SER A 102 -22.53 2.06 27.19
C SER A 102 -23.08 1.56 25.85
N GLY A 103 -22.45 1.91 24.72
CA GLY A 103 -22.63 1.27 23.42
C GLY A 103 -21.77 0.00 23.29
N PRO A 104 -22.19 -1.02 22.51
CA PRO A 104 -21.56 -2.33 22.53
C PRO A 104 -20.13 -2.24 21.98
N GLU A 105 -19.14 -2.36 22.87
CA GLU A 105 -17.73 -2.68 22.56
C GLU A 105 -17.59 -3.75 21.45
N SER A 106 -18.59 -4.60 21.25
CA SER A 106 -18.68 -5.59 20.18
C SER A 106 -18.71 -5.03 18.75
N LEU A 107 -19.05 -3.75 18.50
CA LEU A 107 -19.19 -3.21 17.14
C LEU A 107 -17.88 -2.63 16.57
N LEU A 108 -16.91 -2.33 17.43
CA LEU A 108 -15.60 -1.78 17.05
C LEU A 108 -14.46 -2.80 17.16
N ILE A 109 -14.70 -4.02 17.65
CA ILE A 109 -13.71 -5.11 17.62
C ILE A 109 -13.73 -5.73 16.21
N GLY A 110 -13.08 -5.05 15.28
CA GLY A 110 -12.75 -5.60 13.98
C GLY A 110 -11.71 -6.71 14.13
N LYS A 111 -12.17 -7.98 14.23
CA LYS A 111 -11.39 -9.16 13.83
C LYS A 111 -9.95 -9.30 14.39
N GLU A 112 -9.67 -8.80 15.59
CA GLU A 112 -8.41 -9.10 16.28
C GLU A 112 -8.56 -10.26 17.28
N SER A 113 -9.75 -10.45 17.85
CA SER A 113 -10.00 -11.47 18.89
C SER A 113 -9.95 -12.92 18.39
N GLU A 114 -10.18 -13.18 17.09
CA GLU A 114 -10.05 -14.53 16.52
C GLU A 114 -8.57 -14.97 16.43
N ALA A 115 -7.65 -14.01 16.25
CA ALA A 115 -6.21 -14.27 16.17
C ALA A 115 -5.55 -14.37 17.55
N GLU A 116 -6.09 -13.68 18.57
CA GLU A 116 -5.63 -13.80 19.97
C GLU A 116 -6.11 -15.10 20.64
N MET A 117 -7.36 -15.51 20.41
CA MET A 117 -7.90 -16.74 21.00
C MET A 117 -7.22 -18.01 20.45
N ALA A 118 -6.77 -17.99 19.19
CA ALA A 118 -5.98 -19.07 18.59
C ALA A 118 -4.52 -19.13 19.08
N ARG A 119 -4.01 -18.07 19.73
CA ARG A 119 -2.67 -18.04 20.34
C ARG A 119 -2.69 -18.45 21.81
N ALA A 120 -3.81 -18.30 22.50
CA ALA A 120 -3.99 -18.70 23.89
C ALA A 120 -4.25 -20.21 24.09
N LEU A 121 -4.43 -20.96 23.00
CA LEU A 121 -4.61 -22.43 23.00
C LEU A 121 -3.35 -23.21 22.58
N ARG A 122 -2.15 -22.63 22.79
CA ARG A 122 -0.87 -23.33 22.71
C ARG A 122 -0.14 -23.27 24.04
#